data_AF-A0A162G3W9-F1
#
_entry.id   AF-A0A162G3W9-F1
#
_cell.length_a   1.000
_cell.length_b   1.000
_cell.length_c   1.000
_cell.angle_alpha   90.00
_cell.angle_beta   90.00
_cell.angle_gamma   90.00
#
_symmetry.space_group_name_H-M   'P 1'
#
loop_
_entity.id
_entity.type
_entity.pdbx_description
1 polymer ?
#
loop_
_entity_poly.entity_id
_entity_poly.type
_entity_poly.pdbx_seq_one_letter_code
_entity_poly.pdbx_strand_id
1 'polypeptide(L)'
;MNLDDLKDRFISDARQTWERVQDSAAYNQLRDRYENMTPVTQKLTVVGVVALIAFMILSIPYGAFNQSQTYVEEFESKRMTIRELLKVSRESADVPQIPQAPSMDMIRNNIQNQLTAANLLPEQMKGTEVLTNDSKIVPQNLTEGMLQVSLAKLNIRQALDLGHQFQSINASVKLKDMAMTANAEDPRYFDVTYKLIALAVPAPPEPPAEAPTRPGSRNRNAPPADEE
;
A
#
# COMPACT_ATOMS: atom_id res chain seq x y z
N MET A 1 -16.37 13.78 -43.49
CA MET A 1 -17.84 13.62 -43.51
C MET A 1 -18.41 14.89 -42.94
N ASN A 2 -19.07 15.70 -43.78
CA ASN A 2 -19.65 16.95 -43.32
C ASN A 2 -20.93 16.67 -42.53
N LEU A 3 -21.24 17.55 -41.57
CA LEU A 3 -22.50 17.49 -40.82
C LEU A 3 -23.72 17.55 -41.76
N ASP A 4 -23.58 18.24 -42.88
CA ASP A 4 -24.62 18.33 -43.91
C ASP A 4 -24.90 16.96 -44.57
N ASP A 5 -23.87 16.17 -44.89
CA ASP A 5 -24.04 14.83 -45.46
C ASP A 5 -24.77 13.87 -44.49
N LEU A 6 -24.48 13.99 -43.19
CA LEU A 6 -25.14 13.21 -42.13
C LEU A 6 -26.60 13.61 -41.95
N LYS A 7 -26.87 14.91 -41.97
CA LYS A 7 -28.23 15.45 -41.91
C LYS A 7 -29.06 15.00 -43.10
N ASP A 8 -28.51 15.10 -44.32
CA ASP A 8 -29.23 14.72 -45.53
C ASP A 8 -29.55 13.22 -45.58
N ARG A 9 -28.59 12.37 -45.16
CA ARG A 9 -28.84 10.93 -44.99
C ARG A 9 -29.87 10.64 -43.91
N PHE A 10 -29.81 11.32 -42.77
CA PHE A 10 -30.79 11.15 -41.71
C PHE A 10 -32.20 11.55 -42.17
N ILE A 11 -32.32 12.66 -42.91
CA ILE A 11 -33.59 13.11 -43.47
C ILE A 11 -34.11 12.12 -44.52
N SER A 12 -33.25 11.62 -45.41
CA SER A 12 -33.67 10.63 -46.41
C SER A 12 -34.14 9.33 -45.77
N ASP A 13 -33.40 8.84 -44.77
CA ASP A 13 -33.73 7.61 -44.05
C ASP A 13 -35.01 7.78 -43.21
N ALA A 14 -35.17 8.95 -42.57
CA ALA A 14 -36.38 9.29 -41.84
C ALA A 14 -37.60 9.35 -42.76
N ARG A 15 -37.49 9.96 -43.95
CA ARG A 15 -38.57 10.02 -44.94
C ARG A 15 -38.93 8.63 -45.46
N GLN A 16 -37.93 7.83 -45.82
CA GLN A 16 -38.15 6.46 -46.29
C GLN A 16 -38.79 5.58 -45.20
N THR A 17 -38.35 5.71 -43.96
CA THR A 17 -38.93 5.00 -42.82
C THR A 17 -40.35 5.48 -42.56
N TRP A 18 -40.62 6.78 -42.71
CA TRP A 18 -41.94 7.35 -42.56
C TRP A 18 -42.93 6.83 -43.60
N GLU A 19 -42.54 6.78 -44.87
CA GLU A 19 -43.35 6.18 -45.95
C GLU A 19 -43.68 4.72 -45.65
N ARG A 20 -42.68 3.92 -45.24
CA ARG A 20 -42.89 2.53 -44.82
C ARG A 20 -43.84 2.39 -43.63
N VAL A 21 -43.78 3.32 -42.67
CA VAL A 21 -44.67 3.34 -41.51
C VAL A 21 -46.09 3.67 -41.95
N GLN A 22 -46.29 4.63 -42.84
CA GLN A 22 -47.60 4.99 -43.38
C GLN A 22 -48.25 3.83 -44.14
N ASP A 23 -47.45 3.08 -44.92
CA ASP A 23 -47.93 1.93 -45.67
C ASP A 23 -48.17 0.68 -44.79
N SER A 24 -47.74 0.71 -43.53
CA SER A 24 -47.87 -0.44 -42.64
C SER A 24 -49.34 -0.70 -42.26
N ALA A 25 -49.74 -1.98 -42.29
CA ALA A 25 -51.10 -2.38 -41.89
C ALA A 25 -51.42 -1.98 -40.44
N ALA A 26 -50.43 -1.97 -39.55
CA ALA A 26 -50.59 -1.55 -38.16
C ALA A 26 -50.91 -0.05 -38.04
N TYR A 27 -50.25 0.81 -38.82
CA TYR A 27 -50.56 2.24 -38.85
C TYR A 27 -51.98 2.51 -39.34
N ASN A 28 -52.39 1.85 -40.43
CA ASN A 28 -53.75 1.97 -40.96
C ASN A 28 -54.80 1.50 -39.94
N GLN A 29 -54.59 0.37 -39.27
CA GLN A 29 -55.49 -0.08 -38.18
C GLN A 29 -55.55 0.90 -37.00
N LEU A 30 -54.43 1.50 -36.61
CA LEU A 30 -54.39 2.51 -35.54
C LEU A 30 -55.12 3.79 -35.95
N ARG A 31 -54.92 4.23 -37.20
CA ARG A 31 -55.62 5.38 -37.78
C ARG A 31 -57.13 5.14 -37.81
N ASP A 32 -57.58 4.00 -38.32
CA ASP A 32 -59.00 3.65 -38.36
C ASP A 32 -59.61 3.63 -36.95
N ARG A 33 -58.89 3.07 -35.97
CA ARG A 33 -59.33 3.11 -34.56
C ARG A 33 -59.39 4.52 -34.01
N TYR A 34 -58.42 5.38 -34.34
CA TYR A 34 -58.39 6.77 -33.92
C TYR A 34 -59.56 7.57 -34.52
N GLU A 35 -59.86 7.38 -35.81
CA GLU A 35 -60.98 8.05 -36.49
C GLU A 35 -62.34 7.63 -35.92
N ASN A 36 -62.48 6.38 -35.43
CA ASN A 36 -63.70 5.87 -34.80
C ASN A 36 -63.89 6.25 -33.32
N MET A 37 -62.93 6.95 -32.70
CA MET A 37 -63.02 7.41 -31.31
C MET A 37 -63.88 8.68 -31.16
N THR A 38 -64.42 8.93 -29.95
CA THR A 38 -65.15 10.17 -29.69
C THR A 38 -64.20 11.39 -29.72
N PRO A 39 -64.68 12.61 -30.04
CA PRO A 39 -63.80 13.79 -30.16
C PRO A 39 -63.00 14.12 -28.89
N VAL A 40 -63.51 13.74 -27.71
CA VAL A 40 -62.82 13.93 -26.43
C VAL A 40 -61.63 12.98 -26.31
N THR A 41 -61.82 11.70 -26.66
CA THR A 41 -60.74 10.72 -26.56
C THR A 41 -59.68 10.91 -27.64
N GLN A 42 -60.04 11.40 -28.82
CA GLN A 42 -59.07 11.83 -29.86
C GLN A 42 -58.14 12.96 -29.37
N LYS A 43 -58.69 14.00 -28.73
CA LYS A 43 -57.87 15.09 -28.16
C LYS A 43 -56.96 14.58 -27.06
N LEU A 44 -57.47 13.70 -26.20
CA LEU A 44 -56.70 13.13 -25.10
C LEU A 44 -55.57 12.23 -25.61
N THR A 45 -55.79 11.44 -26.66
CA THR A 45 -54.74 10.61 -27.25
C THR A 45 -53.67 11.45 -27.95
N VAL A 46 -54.03 12.52 -28.66
CA VAL A 46 -53.05 13.45 -29.24
C VAL A 46 -52.20 14.11 -28.15
N VAL A 47 -52.84 14.65 -27.10
CA VAL A 47 -52.12 15.26 -25.98
C VAL A 47 -51.22 14.22 -25.28
N GLY A 48 -51.71 13.00 -25.09
CA GLY A 48 -50.94 11.90 -24.51
C GLY A 48 -49.71 11.52 -25.34
N VAL A 49 -49.86 11.41 -26.66
CA VAL A 49 -48.74 11.12 -27.58
C VAL A 49 -47.73 12.27 -27.59
N VAL A 50 -48.19 13.52 -27.65
CA VAL A 50 -47.30 14.70 -27.59
C VAL A 50 -46.54 14.76 -26.27
N ALA A 51 -47.22 14.51 -25.13
CA ALA A 51 -46.58 14.47 -23.82
C ALA A 51 -45.54 13.34 -23.73
N LEU A 52 -45.82 12.17 -24.30
CA LEU A 52 -44.90 11.04 -24.33
C LEU A 52 -43.66 11.36 -25.19
N ILE A 53 -43.84 11.97 -26.35
CA ILE A 53 -42.72 12.42 -27.20
C ILE A 53 -41.89 13.48 -26.47
N ALA A 54 -42.53 14.48 -25.84
CA ALA A 54 -41.84 15.50 -25.07
C ALA A 54 -41.06 14.89 -23.90
N PHE A 55 -41.64 13.92 -23.20
CA PHE A 55 -40.97 13.16 -22.14
C PHE A 55 -39.74 12.41 -22.65
N MET A 56 -39.84 11.75 -23.81
CA MET A 56 -38.69 11.07 -24.44
C MET A 56 -37.58 12.03 -24.84
N ILE A 57 -37.92 13.23 -25.32
CA ILE A 57 -36.91 14.25 -25.67
C ILE A 57 -36.23 14.79 -24.41
N LEU A 58 -37.00 15.02 -23.33
CA LEU A 58 -36.47 15.53 -22.06
C LEU A 58 -35.72 14.48 -21.25
N SER A 59 -35.93 13.19 -21.50
CA SER A 59 -35.22 12.13 -20.77
C SER A 59 -33.73 12.07 -21.13
N ILE A 60 -33.35 12.44 -22.36
CA ILE A 60 -31.96 12.47 -22.82
C ILE A 60 -31.10 13.47 -22.01
N PRO A 61 -31.43 14.77 -21.94
CA PRO A 61 -30.63 15.72 -21.17
C PRO A 61 -30.65 15.41 -19.67
N TYR A 62 -31.77 14.87 -19.15
CA TYR A 62 -31.83 14.42 -17.75
C TYR A 62 -30.88 13.26 -17.47
N GLY A 63 -30.78 12.29 -18.39
CA GLY A 63 -29.81 11.20 -18.31
C GLY A 63 -28.37 11.72 -18.33
N ALA A 64 -28.06 12.62 -19.27
CA ALA A 64 -26.73 13.24 -19.37
C ALA A 64 -26.35 14.04 -18.11
N PHE A 65 -27.33 14.74 -17.50
CA PHE A 65 -27.12 15.46 -16.25
C PHE A 65 -26.73 14.51 -15.11
N ASN A 66 -27.45 13.39 -14.92
CA ASN A 66 -27.10 12.43 -13.89
C ASN A 66 -25.73 11.78 -14.11
N GLN A 67 -25.40 11.46 -15.36
CA GLN A 67 -24.09 10.91 -15.71
C GLN A 67 -22.96 11.90 -15.42
N SER A 68 -23.18 13.20 -15.67
CA SER A 68 -22.20 14.24 -15.35
C SER A 68 -21.91 14.34 -13.86
N GLN A 69 -22.92 14.14 -13.00
CA GLN A 69 -22.73 14.11 -11.55
C GLN A 69 -21.86 12.92 -11.11
N THR A 70 -22.10 11.73 -11.67
CA THR A 70 -21.27 10.55 -11.40
C THR A 70 -19.81 10.78 -11.80
N TYR A 71 -19.54 11.43 -12.94
CA TYR A 71 -18.17 11.73 -13.34
C TYR A 71 -17.46 12.73 -12.44
N VAL A 72 -18.19 13.73 -11.92
CA VAL A 72 -17.64 14.68 -10.95
C VAL A 72 -17.30 13.95 -9.64
N GLU A 73 -18.21 13.12 -9.13
CA GLU A 73 -17.99 12.34 -7.91
C GLU A 73 -16.79 11.38 -8.05
N GLU A 74 -16.71 10.66 -9.18
CA GLU A 74 -15.59 9.75 -9.46
C GLU A 74 -14.26 10.51 -9.55
N PHE A 75 -14.25 11.69 -10.17
CA PHE A 75 -13.08 12.54 -10.25
C PHE A 75 -12.62 13.02 -8.86
N GLU A 76 -13.55 13.50 -8.02
CA GLU A 76 -13.24 13.95 -6.67
C GLU A 76 -12.70 12.83 -5.79
N SER A 77 -13.32 11.64 -5.87
CA SER A 77 -12.88 10.42 -5.19
C SER A 77 -11.45 10.04 -5.60
N LYS A 78 -11.17 9.93 -6.90
CA LYS A 78 -9.82 9.63 -7.41
C LYS A 78 -8.79 10.66 -6.96
N ARG A 79 -9.14 11.95 -6.98
CA ARG A 79 -8.27 13.03 -6.53
C ARG A 79 -7.95 12.92 -5.03
N MET A 80 -8.91 12.54 -4.19
CA MET A 80 -8.70 12.31 -2.77
C MET A 80 -7.77 11.12 -2.55
N THR A 81 -8.03 9.98 -3.19
CA THR A 81 -7.19 8.78 -3.10
C THR A 81 -5.73 9.05 -3.52
N ILE A 82 -5.50 9.80 -4.60
CA ILE A 82 -4.14 10.17 -5.02
C ILE A 82 -3.43 10.99 -3.94
N ARG A 83 -4.13 11.94 -3.31
CA ARG A 83 -3.55 12.74 -2.22
C ARG A 83 -3.20 11.87 -1.01
N GLU A 84 -4.07 10.93 -0.65
CA GLU A 84 -3.82 10.00 0.44
C GLU A 84 -2.64 9.09 0.14
N LEU A 85 -2.56 8.53 -1.07
CA LEU A 85 -1.40 7.72 -1.50
C LEU A 85 -0.10 8.51 -1.45
N LEU A 86 -0.09 9.76 -1.90
CA LEU A 86 1.09 10.62 -1.82
C LEU A 86 1.45 10.98 -0.37
N LYS A 87 0.46 11.15 0.51
CA LYS A 87 0.67 11.38 1.93
C LYS A 87 1.30 10.15 2.59
N VAL A 88 0.69 8.98 2.41
CA VAL A 88 1.22 7.70 2.91
C VAL A 88 2.61 7.41 2.35
N SER A 89 2.85 7.71 1.07
CA SER A 89 4.17 7.56 0.46
C SER A 89 5.22 8.44 1.15
N ARG A 90 4.90 9.70 1.46
CA ARG A 90 5.80 10.60 2.22
C ARG A 90 6.02 10.10 3.65
N GLU A 91 4.96 9.71 4.34
CA GLU A 91 5.06 9.14 5.70
C GLU A 91 5.87 7.83 5.72
N SER A 92 5.80 7.03 4.65
CA SER A 92 6.61 5.82 4.49
C SER A 92 8.07 6.09 4.11
N ALA A 93 8.35 7.24 3.48
CA ALA A 93 9.72 7.68 3.18
C ALA A 93 10.43 8.20 4.44
N ASP A 94 9.67 8.76 5.40
CA ASP A 94 10.18 9.22 6.69
C ASP A 94 10.31 8.10 7.74
N VAL A 95 10.26 6.82 7.34
CA VAL A 95 10.51 5.69 8.26
C VAL A 95 11.91 5.86 8.85
N PRO A 96 12.05 5.98 10.18
CA PRO A 96 13.36 6.12 10.82
C PRO A 96 14.27 5.00 10.34
N GLN A 97 15.47 5.34 9.88
CA GLN A 97 16.48 4.33 9.55
C GLN A 97 16.77 3.54 10.82
N ILE A 98 16.17 2.35 10.93
CA ILE A 98 16.43 1.46 12.05
C ILE A 98 17.90 1.02 11.89
N PRO A 99 18.76 1.27 12.89
CA PRO A 99 20.15 0.86 12.80
C PRO A 99 20.22 -0.64 12.55
N GLN A 100 21.04 -1.05 11.59
CA GLN A 100 21.25 -2.46 11.31
C GLN A 100 21.74 -3.17 12.58
N ALA A 101 21.25 -4.39 12.79
CA ALA A 101 21.69 -5.18 13.94
C ALA A 101 23.21 -5.39 13.85
N PRO A 102 23.97 -5.17 14.95
CA PRO A 102 25.39 -5.46 14.97
C PRO A 102 25.59 -6.97 14.90
N SER A 103 26.66 -7.41 14.25
CA SER A 103 26.95 -8.83 14.12
C SER A 103 27.13 -9.49 15.50
N MET A 104 26.84 -10.79 15.57
CA MET A 104 26.98 -11.58 16.81
C MET A 104 28.38 -11.48 17.44
N ASP A 105 29.42 -11.37 16.62
CA ASP A 105 30.80 -11.19 17.11
C ASP A 105 31.01 -9.81 17.75
N MET A 106 30.42 -8.75 17.19
CA MET A 106 30.45 -7.42 17.81
C MET A 106 29.72 -7.42 19.15
N ILE A 107 28.57 -8.08 19.24
CA ILE A 107 27.81 -8.22 20.49
C ILE A 107 28.65 -8.97 21.54
N ARG A 108 29.28 -10.09 21.15
CA ARG A 108 30.18 -10.85 22.02
C ARG A 108 31.34 -9.98 22.54
N ASN A 109 31.99 -9.22 21.65
CA ASN A 109 33.09 -8.33 22.03
C ASN A 109 32.63 -7.21 22.98
N ASN A 110 31.46 -6.61 22.74
CA ASN A 110 30.90 -5.59 23.63
C ASN A 110 30.59 -6.16 25.02
N ILE A 111 30.03 -7.37 25.10
CA ILE A 111 29.77 -8.05 26.38
C ILE A 111 31.07 -8.36 27.11
N GLN A 112 32.08 -8.87 26.40
CA GLN A 112 33.39 -9.15 27.00
C GLN A 112 34.03 -7.87 27.56
N ASN A 113 33.91 -6.75 26.85
CA ASN A 113 34.39 -5.45 27.31
C ASN A 113 33.62 -4.97 28.55
N GLN A 114 32.29 -5.15 28.59
CA GLN A 114 31.47 -4.80 29.76
C GLN A 114 31.78 -5.67 30.98
N LEU A 115 31.95 -6.98 30.79
CA LEU A 115 32.36 -7.91 31.85
C LEU A 115 33.72 -7.53 32.44
N THR A 116 34.66 -7.14 31.57
CA THR A 116 35.98 -6.65 31.99
C THR A 116 35.87 -5.33 32.75
N ALA A 117 35.06 -4.39 32.28
CA ALA A 117 34.85 -3.08 32.92
C ALA A 117 34.13 -3.19 34.28
N ALA A 118 33.32 -4.23 34.47
CA ALA A 118 32.67 -4.52 35.74
C ALA A 118 33.64 -5.07 36.83
N ASN A 119 34.93 -5.24 36.49
CA ASN A 119 35.96 -5.78 37.39
C ASN A 119 35.60 -7.16 37.96
N LEU A 120 34.97 -8.01 37.16
CA LEU A 120 34.69 -9.40 37.54
C LEU A 120 35.99 -10.20 37.57
N LEU A 121 36.10 -11.11 38.53
CA LEU A 121 37.22 -12.03 38.60
C LEU A 121 37.14 -13.04 37.43
N PRO A 122 38.27 -13.50 36.87
CA PRO A 122 38.25 -14.46 35.75
C PRO A 122 37.49 -15.76 36.08
N GLU A 123 37.52 -16.19 37.34
CA GLU A 123 36.76 -17.35 37.84
C GLU A 123 35.23 -17.15 37.83
N GLN A 124 34.76 -15.90 37.83
CA GLN A 124 33.33 -15.56 37.73
C GLN A 124 32.83 -15.61 36.28
N MET A 125 33.73 -15.71 35.29
CA MET A 125 33.41 -15.74 33.87
C MET A 125 33.47 -17.18 33.35
N LYS A 126 32.35 -17.93 33.38
CA LYS A 126 32.30 -19.31 32.87
C LYS A 126 32.40 -19.38 31.34
N GLY A 127 31.99 -18.32 30.65
CA GLY A 127 32.18 -18.16 29.20
C GLY A 127 30.98 -17.57 28.48
N THR A 128 31.17 -17.29 27.19
CA THR A 128 30.13 -16.84 26.26
C THR A 128 30.01 -17.82 25.10
N GLU A 129 28.83 -18.40 24.90
CA GLU A 129 28.55 -19.37 23.84
C GLU A 129 27.52 -18.81 22.87
N VAL A 130 27.76 -18.96 21.57
CA VAL A 130 26.74 -18.63 20.55
C VAL A 130 25.93 -19.88 20.28
N LEU A 131 24.63 -19.78 20.53
CA LEU A 131 23.65 -20.84 20.33
C LEU A 131 22.78 -20.51 19.13
N THR A 132 22.30 -21.54 18.44
CA THR A 132 21.24 -21.41 17.44
C THR A 132 19.89 -21.24 18.14
N ASN A 133 19.06 -20.32 17.65
CA ASN A 133 17.75 -20.07 18.25
C ASN A 133 16.73 -21.13 17.79
N ASP A 134 16.46 -22.12 18.63
CA ASP A 134 15.41 -23.13 18.40
C ASP A 134 14.02 -22.67 18.89
N SER A 135 13.74 -21.36 18.85
CA SER A 135 12.43 -20.86 19.25
C SER A 135 11.42 -21.02 18.12
N LYS A 136 10.26 -21.63 18.42
CA LYS A 136 9.11 -21.66 17.50
C LYS A 136 8.36 -20.32 17.43
N ILE A 137 8.61 -19.40 18.37
CA ILE A 137 7.84 -18.16 18.52
C ILE A 137 8.43 -17.05 17.64
N VAL A 138 9.76 -16.99 17.51
CA VAL A 138 10.42 -15.98 16.66
C VAL A 138 10.92 -16.67 15.40
N PRO A 139 10.43 -16.28 14.21
CA PRO A 139 10.85 -16.94 12.98
C PRO A 139 12.34 -16.70 12.72
N GLN A 140 13.02 -17.73 12.24
CA GLN A 140 14.49 -17.77 12.13
C GLN A 140 15.07 -16.68 11.23
N ASN A 141 14.27 -16.16 10.29
CA ASN A 141 14.65 -15.06 9.40
C ASN A 141 14.74 -13.70 10.11
N LEU A 142 14.21 -13.56 11.34
CA LEU A 142 14.27 -12.34 12.15
C LEU A 142 15.28 -12.44 13.29
N THR A 143 16.06 -13.52 13.36
CA THR A 143 17.05 -13.73 14.43
C THR A 143 18.40 -14.04 13.84
N GLU A 144 19.40 -13.24 14.19
CA GLU A 144 20.77 -13.43 13.70
C GLU A 144 21.52 -14.49 14.53
N GLY A 145 21.15 -14.63 15.81
CA GLY A 145 21.71 -15.64 16.70
C GLY A 145 21.25 -15.46 18.14
N MET A 146 21.60 -16.43 18.98
CA MET A 146 21.47 -16.34 20.43
C MET A 146 22.85 -16.37 21.07
N LEU A 147 23.05 -15.52 22.07
CA LEU A 147 24.27 -15.52 22.88
C LEU A 147 23.92 -15.90 24.31
N GLN A 148 24.57 -16.94 24.81
CA GLN A 148 24.49 -17.34 26.21
C GLN A 148 25.72 -16.84 26.94
N VAL A 149 25.51 -16.08 28.02
CA VAL A 149 26.56 -15.59 28.90
C VAL A 149 26.40 -16.27 30.25
N SER A 150 27.37 -17.10 30.62
CA SER A 150 27.37 -17.86 31.85
C SER A 150 28.33 -17.22 32.85
N LEU A 151 27.82 -16.80 34.00
CA LEU A 151 28.58 -16.17 35.08
C LEU A 151 28.40 -16.95 36.38
N ALA A 152 29.40 -16.88 37.26
CA ALA A 152 29.44 -17.58 38.53
C ALA A 152 29.67 -16.61 39.69
N LYS A 153 29.21 -17.01 40.88
CA LYS A 153 29.51 -16.32 42.14
C LYS A 153 29.20 -14.80 42.11
N LEU A 154 28.05 -14.42 41.57
CA LEU A 154 27.60 -13.02 41.51
C LEU A 154 26.68 -12.66 42.68
N ASN A 155 26.74 -11.40 43.11
CA ASN A 155 25.70 -10.83 43.97
C ASN A 155 24.46 -10.48 43.12
N ILE A 156 23.26 -10.60 43.70
CA ILE A 156 21.98 -10.24 43.06
C ILE A 156 22.03 -8.83 42.44
N ARG A 157 22.64 -7.87 43.13
CA ARG A 157 22.76 -6.50 42.62
C ARG A 157 23.60 -6.44 41.35
N GLN A 158 24.75 -7.12 41.33
CA GLN A 158 25.63 -7.19 40.16
C GLN A 158 24.93 -7.91 39.00
N ALA A 159 24.21 -8.99 39.29
CA ALA A 159 23.45 -9.72 38.29
C ALA A 159 22.37 -8.83 37.63
N LEU A 160 21.67 -8.02 38.41
CA LEU A 160 20.68 -7.10 37.89
C LEU A 160 21.32 -5.97 37.08
N ASP A 161 22.40 -5.36 37.60
CA ASP A 161 23.13 -4.29 36.93
C ASP A 161 23.70 -4.75 35.57
N LEU A 162 24.32 -5.94 35.53
CA LEU A 162 24.80 -6.55 34.28
C LEU A 162 23.67 -6.87 33.31
N GLY A 163 22.54 -7.37 33.81
CA GLY A 163 21.35 -7.62 32.98
C GLY A 163 20.85 -6.36 32.28
N HIS A 164 20.81 -5.23 32.98
CA HIS A 164 20.47 -3.93 32.39
C HIS A 164 21.52 -3.45 31.39
N GLN A 165 22.81 -3.61 31.72
CA GLN A 165 23.90 -3.24 30.81
C GLN A 165 23.82 -4.03 29.50
N PHE A 166 23.59 -5.35 29.56
CA PHE A 166 23.46 -6.19 28.37
C PHE A 166 22.26 -5.80 27.49
N GLN A 167 21.13 -5.44 28.09
CA GLN A 167 19.96 -4.95 27.34
C GLN A 167 20.20 -3.59 26.68
N SER A 168 21.11 -2.78 27.23
CA SER A 168 21.42 -1.44 26.74
C SER A 168 22.47 -1.40 25.61
N ILE A 169 23.13 -2.53 25.28
CA ILE A 169 24.20 -2.60 24.27
C ILE A 169 23.70 -2.09 22.91
N ASN A 170 22.52 -2.54 22.49
CA ASN A 170 21.91 -2.15 21.23
C ASN A 170 20.39 -2.35 21.32
N ALA A 171 19.62 -1.50 20.64
CA ALA A 171 18.17 -1.61 20.58
C ALA A 171 17.68 -2.97 20.06
N SER A 172 18.47 -3.62 19.20
CA SER A 172 18.19 -4.90 18.55
C SER A 172 18.55 -6.13 19.40
N VAL A 173 19.24 -5.95 20.53
CA VAL A 173 19.57 -7.05 21.46
C VAL A 173 18.55 -7.08 22.58
N LYS A 174 17.92 -8.24 22.80
CA LYS A 174 16.93 -8.43 23.87
C LYS A 174 17.30 -9.62 24.74
N LEU A 175 17.05 -9.48 26.04
CA LEU A 175 17.18 -10.58 27.00
C LEU A 175 15.97 -11.51 26.86
N LYS A 176 16.20 -12.74 26.40
CA LYS A 176 15.17 -13.77 26.27
C LYS A 176 14.83 -14.40 27.61
N ASP A 177 15.87 -14.76 28.34
CA ASP A 177 15.78 -15.59 29.54
C ASP A 177 16.96 -15.29 30.46
N MET A 178 16.71 -15.40 31.77
CA MET A 178 17.71 -15.26 32.81
C MET A 178 17.47 -16.36 33.83
N ALA A 179 18.38 -17.33 33.85
CA ALA A 179 18.36 -18.40 34.84
C ALA A 179 19.34 -18.05 35.97
N MET A 180 18.87 -18.05 37.20
CA MET A 180 19.69 -17.80 38.39
C MET A 180 19.59 -18.99 39.33
N THR A 181 20.74 -19.53 39.73
CA THR A 181 20.85 -20.69 40.63
C THR A 181 21.77 -20.35 41.78
N ALA A 182 21.42 -20.73 43.01
CA ALA A 182 22.29 -20.54 44.16
C ALA A 182 23.61 -21.32 43.97
N ASN A 183 24.73 -20.68 44.29
CA ASN A 183 26.04 -21.33 44.16
C ASN A 183 26.17 -22.46 45.19
N ALA A 184 26.79 -23.58 44.79
CA ALA A 184 26.93 -24.77 45.64
C ALA A 184 27.94 -24.59 46.79
N GLU A 185 28.93 -23.71 46.61
CA GLU A 185 29.98 -23.45 47.61
C GLU A 185 29.53 -22.43 48.65
N ASP A 186 28.88 -21.34 48.22
CA ASP A 186 28.36 -20.30 49.11
C ASP A 186 26.96 -19.83 48.65
N PRO A 187 25.90 -20.09 49.45
CA PRO A 187 24.53 -19.75 49.09
C PRO A 187 24.25 -18.24 49.03
N ARG A 188 25.18 -17.38 49.44
CA ARG A 188 25.07 -15.91 49.30
C ARG A 188 25.31 -15.43 47.89
N TYR A 189 25.98 -16.23 47.06
CA TYR A 189 26.26 -15.90 45.67
C TYR A 189 25.42 -16.75 44.73
N PHE A 190 25.23 -16.24 43.52
CA PHE A 190 24.41 -16.85 42.50
C PHE A 190 25.20 -17.07 41.22
N ASP A 191 24.98 -18.21 40.61
CA ASP A 191 25.40 -18.50 39.26
C ASP A 191 24.26 -18.06 38.32
N VAL A 192 24.59 -17.24 37.33
CA VAL A 192 23.60 -16.59 36.46
C VAL A 192 23.92 -16.88 35.00
N THR A 193 22.90 -17.29 34.25
CA THR A 193 22.98 -17.54 32.82
C THR A 193 22.01 -16.62 32.10
N TYR A 194 22.55 -15.70 31.31
CA TYR A 194 21.77 -14.80 30.47
C TYR A 194 21.68 -15.37 29.06
N LYS A 195 20.48 -15.40 28.48
CA LYS A 195 20.27 -15.72 27.07
C LYS A 195 19.80 -14.47 26.37
N LEU A 196 20.64 -13.94 25.49
CA LEU A 196 20.38 -12.75 24.68
C LEU A 196 20.05 -13.19 23.25
N ILE A 197 19.04 -12.58 22.64
CA ILE A 197 18.72 -12.75 21.22
C ILE A 197 19.06 -11.45 20.51
N ALA A 198 19.78 -11.56 19.39
CA ALA A 198 19.93 -10.49 18.43
C ALA A 198 18.80 -10.59 17.39
N LEU A 199 17.95 -9.57 17.33
CA LEU A 199 16.89 -9.47 16.35
C LEU A 199 17.43 -8.83 15.08
N ALA A 200 17.37 -9.57 13.98
CA ALA A 200 17.69 -9.04 12.66
C ALA A 200 16.47 -8.32 12.12
N VAL A 201 16.57 -7.00 11.93
CA VAL A 201 15.58 -6.25 11.15
C VAL A 201 15.95 -6.44 9.69
N PRO A 202 15.03 -6.95 8.82
CA PRO A 202 15.31 -7.10 7.40
C PRO A 202 15.82 -5.78 6.84
N ALA A 203 17.02 -5.78 6.26
CA ALA A 203 17.52 -4.61 5.55
C ALA A 203 16.51 -4.27 4.44
N PRO A 204 16.13 -2.99 4.27
CA PRO A 204 15.33 -2.58 3.13
C PRO A 204 16.00 -3.10 1.85
N PRO A 205 15.26 -3.73 0.93
CA PRO A 205 15.83 -4.18 -0.33
C PRO A 205 16.54 -3.00 -0.99
N GLU A 206 17.80 -3.20 -1.37
CA GLU A 206 18.57 -2.14 -2.03
C GLU A 206 17.77 -1.64 -3.24
N PRO A 207 17.53 -0.32 -3.36
CA PRO A 207 16.80 0.21 -4.49
C PRO A 207 17.54 -0.23 -5.77
N PRO A 208 16.82 -0.79 -6.76
CA PRO A 208 17.44 -1.28 -7.98
C PRO A 208 18.26 -0.13 -8.58
N ALA A 209 19.54 -0.39 -8.84
CA ALA A 209 20.46 0.59 -9.39
C ALA A 209 19.78 1.29 -10.58
N GLU A 210 19.64 2.61 -10.50
CA GLU A 210 19.02 3.39 -11.56
C GLU A 210 19.69 3.02 -12.88
N ALA A 211 18.87 2.52 -13.82
CA ALA A 211 19.36 2.14 -15.13
C ALA A 211 20.12 3.33 -15.73
N PRO A 212 21.33 3.12 -16.29
CA PRO A 212 22.15 4.21 -16.80
C PRO A 212 21.30 5.03 -17.77
N THR A 213 21.10 6.30 -17.44
CA THR A 213 20.38 7.25 -18.29
C THR A 213 20.99 7.17 -19.68
N ARG A 214 20.23 6.64 -20.64
CA ARG A 214 20.67 6.57 -22.04
C ARG A 214 21.12 7.98 -22.43
N PRO A 215 22.37 8.17 -22.89
CA PRO A 215 22.85 9.50 -23.28
C PRO A 215 21.91 10.04 -24.36
N GLY A 216 21.36 11.22 -24.08
CA GLY A 216 20.30 11.84 -24.87
C GLY A 216 20.65 11.86 -26.37
N SER A 217 19.75 11.31 -27.17
CA SER A 217 19.73 11.50 -28.62
C SER A 217 19.60 13.00 -28.89
N ARG A 218 20.74 13.62 -29.22
CA ARG A 218 20.87 15.02 -29.55
C ARG A 218 20.08 15.27 -30.84
N ASN A 219 18.93 15.92 -30.69
CA ASN A 219 18.00 16.26 -31.76
C ASN A 219 18.74 17.03 -32.87
N ARG A 220 18.92 16.39 -34.04
CA ARG A 220 19.71 16.87 -35.19
C ARG A 220 18.92 17.76 -36.15
N ASN A 221 17.82 18.35 -35.71
CA ASN A 221 17.01 19.27 -36.52
C ASN A 221 17.15 20.69 -35.98
N ALA A 222 18.36 21.25 -36.11
CA ALA A 222 18.53 22.70 -36.15
C ALA A 222 18.37 23.12 -37.63
N PRO A 223 17.46 24.05 -37.98
CA PRO A 223 17.34 24.55 -39.34
C PRO A 223 18.61 25.30 -39.75
N PRO A 224 19.01 25.24 -41.03
CA PRO A 224 20.19 25.94 -41.52
C PRO A 224 19.98 27.45 -41.38
N ALA A 225 20.99 28.11 -40.83
CA ALA A 225 21.08 29.57 -40.82
C ALA A 225 21.24 30.05 -42.27
N ASP A 226 20.45 31.05 -42.64
CA ASP A 226 20.47 31.71 -43.94
C ASP A 226 21.89 32.25 -44.25
N GLU A 227 22.39 31.95 -45.44
CA GLU A 227 23.61 32.54 -46.02
C GLU A 227 23.24 33.82 -46.79
N GLU A 228 23.92 34.93 -46.45
CA GLU A 228 24.08 36.14 -47.29
C GLU A 228 25.22 35.96 -48.31
#